data_AF-A0A4V1IMT1-F1
#
_entry.id   AF-A0A4V1IMT1-F1
#
_cell.length_a   1.000
_cell.length_b   1.000
_cell.length_c   1.000
_cell.angle_alpha   90.00
_cell.angle_beta   90.00
_cell.angle_gamma   90.00
#
_symmetry.space_group_name_H-M   'P 1'
#
loop_
_entity.id
_entity.type
_entity.pdbx_description
1 polymer ?
#
loop_
_entity_poly.entity_id
_entity_poly.type
_entity_poly.pdbx_seq_one_letter_code
_entity_poly.pdbx_strand_id
1 'polypeptide(L)'
;MKKRDKKLIAIAGDAAGHAKSKKSGLHPCLGNACRDQGFPSITLDILNTKLKEKAFIPPEGLLDVLQKITSKLKELLDKQHFLTDDLRVVEAEFFWNKHYPDWQCAYKVIIETESGERFEGSENPGPGYVF
;
A
#
# COMPACT_ATOMS: atom_id res chain seq x y z
N MET A 1 1.92 21.13 -12.53
CA MET A 1 2.05 19.66 -12.35
C MET A 1 2.21 19.01 -13.70
N LYS A 2 3.33 18.30 -13.92
CA LYS A 2 3.65 17.66 -15.21
C LYS A 2 2.70 16.48 -15.44
N LYS A 3 2.52 16.06 -16.69
CA LYS A 3 1.67 14.89 -17.05
C LYS A 3 2.18 13.60 -16.38
N ARG A 4 3.49 13.49 -16.17
CA ARG A 4 4.16 12.38 -15.47
C ARG A 4 3.68 12.25 -14.03
N ASP A 5 3.75 13.35 -13.28
CA ASP A 5 3.37 13.43 -11.85
C ASP A 5 1.93 12.96 -11.63
N LYS A 6 1.01 13.42 -12.49
CA LYS A 6 -0.41 13.02 -12.45
C LYS A 6 -0.59 11.51 -12.61
N LYS A 7 0.22 10.86 -13.45
CA LYS A 7 0.14 9.41 -13.66
C LYS A 7 0.67 8.65 -12.45
N LEU A 8 1.78 9.07 -11.85
CA LEU A 8 2.35 8.40 -10.66
C LEU A 8 1.40 8.51 -9.46
N ILE A 9 0.76 9.67 -9.27
CA ILE A 9 -0.30 9.85 -8.27
C ILE A 9 -1.47 8.89 -8.53
N ALA A 10 -1.93 8.78 -9.78
CA ALA A 10 -3.00 7.86 -10.14
C ALA A 10 -2.62 6.39 -9.90
N ILE A 11 -1.39 5.99 -10.24
CA ILE A 11 -0.87 4.64 -10.00
C ILE A 11 -0.84 4.35 -8.49
N ALA A 12 -0.34 5.29 -7.68
CA ALA A 12 -0.33 5.15 -6.23
C ALA A 12 -1.76 5.00 -5.67
N GLY A 13 -2.70 5.80 -6.16
CA GLY A 13 -4.12 5.70 -5.81
C GLY A 13 -4.74 4.35 -6.19
N ASP A 14 -4.52 3.90 -7.42
CA ASP A 14 -5.00 2.60 -7.91
C ASP A 14 -4.41 1.43 -7.11
N ALA A 15 -3.13 1.51 -6.75
CA ALA A 15 -2.47 0.52 -5.90
C ALA A 15 -3.06 0.51 -4.48
N ALA A 16 -3.32 1.68 -3.89
CA ALA A 16 -4.01 1.80 -2.60
C ALA A 16 -5.44 1.23 -2.66
N GLY A 17 -6.18 1.51 -3.74
CA GLY A 17 -7.51 0.97 -4.02
C GLY A 17 -7.51 -0.55 -4.13
N HIS A 18 -6.50 -1.09 -4.81
CA HIS A 18 -6.31 -2.53 -4.91
C HIS A 18 -5.98 -3.14 -3.54
N ALA A 19 -5.05 -2.55 -2.78
CA ALA A 19 -4.66 -3.00 -1.45
C ALA A 19 -5.86 -3.09 -0.49
N LYS A 20 -6.73 -2.07 -0.50
CA LYS A 20 -7.96 -2.02 0.30
C LYS A 20 -9.04 -3.00 -0.17
N SER A 21 -9.10 -3.32 -1.46
CA SER A 21 -10.13 -4.18 -2.03
C SER A 21 -10.13 -5.57 -1.41
N LYS A 22 -11.33 -6.15 -1.19
CA LYS A 22 -11.49 -7.56 -0.78
C LYS A 22 -10.70 -8.53 -1.65
N LYS A 23 -10.53 -8.18 -2.93
CA LYS A 23 -9.90 -9.04 -3.94
C LYS A 23 -8.40 -9.20 -3.75
N SER A 24 -7.71 -8.25 -3.10
CA SER A 24 -6.28 -8.39 -2.82
C SER A 24 -6.01 -9.42 -1.72
N GLY A 25 -6.93 -9.54 -0.76
CA GLY A 25 -6.71 -10.31 0.46
C GLY A 25 -5.80 -9.61 1.48
N LEU A 26 -5.25 -8.42 1.17
CA LEU A 26 -4.32 -7.71 2.07
C LEU A 26 -5.02 -7.12 3.29
N HIS A 27 -6.16 -6.48 3.08
CA HIS A 27 -6.96 -5.92 4.16
C HIS A 27 -7.35 -6.93 5.24
N PRO A 28 -7.97 -8.10 4.93
CA PRO A 28 -8.27 -9.09 5.96
C PRO A 28 -7.02 -9.72 6.57
N CYS A 29 -5.93 -9.88 5.79
CA CYS A 29 -4.67 -10.46 6.26
C CYS A 29 -3.99 -9.54 7.31
N LEU A 30 -3.81 -8.26 7.00
CA LEU A 30 -3.19 -7.30 7.91
C LEU A 30 -4.11 -6.88 9.06
N GLY A 31 -5.42 -6.72 8.81
CA GLY A 31 -6.35 -6.24 9.83
C GLY A 31 -6.42 -7.15 11.05
N ASN A 32 -6.50 -8.47 10.84
CA ASN A 32 -6.49 -9.43 11.94
C ASN A 32 -5.15 -9.42 12.68
N ALA A 33 -4.03 -9.42 11.95
CA ALA A 33 -2.72 -9.45 12.56
C ALA A 33 -2.39 -8.16 13.33
N CYS A 34 -2.78 -6.98 12.83
CA CYS A 34 -2.68 -5.71 13.56
C CYS A 34 -3.48 -5.73 14.85
N ARG A 35 -4.73 -6.20 14.81
CA ARG A 35 -5.59 -6.32 15.99
C ARG A 35 -4.96 -7.25 17.03
N ASP A 36 -4.51 -8.43 16.60
CA ASP A 36 -4.04 -9.48 17.50
C ASP A 36 -2.68 -9.14 18.11
N GLN A 37 -1.85 -8.35 17.42
CA GLN A 37 -0.51 -7.94 17.87
C GLN A 37 -0.45 -6.49 18.42
N GLY A 38 -1.55 -5.74 18.35
CA GLY A 38 -1.63 -4.38 18.89
C GLY A 38 -0.90 -3.31 18.06
N PHE A 39 -0.69 -3.54 16.77
CA PHE A 39 -0.05 -2.55 15.88
C PHE A 39 -1.10 -1.60 15.27
N PRO A 40 -1.00 -0.28 15.52
CA PRO A 40 -1.90 0.69 14.91
C PRO A 40 -1.61 0.91 13.42
N SER A 41 -0.39 0.60 12.97
CA SER A 41 0.01 0.71 11.58
C SER A 41 1.13 -0.25 11.21
N ILE A 42 1.21 -0.58 9.91
CA ILE A 42 2.26 -1.42 9.31
C ILE A 42 2.70 -0.79 7.99
N THR A 43 3.99 -0.82 7.73
CA THR A 43 4.62 -0.32 6.51
C THR A 43 5.20 -1.48 5.71
N LEU A 44 4.76 -1.58 4.47
CA LEU A 44 5.18 -2.58 3.53
C LEU A 44 6.04 -1.94 2.47
N ASP A 45 7.20 -2.52 2.18
CA ASP A 45 7.94 -2.25 0.96
C ASP A 45 7.36 -3.15 -0.15
N ILE A 46 6.52 -2.56 -0.99
CA ILE A 46 5.81 -3.28 -2.06
C ILE A 46 6.79 -3.70 -3.15
N LEU A 47 7.75 -2.83 -3.49
CA LEU A 47 8.70 -3.08 -4.56
C LEU A 47 9.57 -4.30 -4.23
N ASN A 48 10.05 -4.39 -2.99
CA ASN A 48 10.87 -5.49 -2.50
C ASN A 48 10.08 -6.64 -1.86
N THR A 49 8.74 -6.52 -1.79
CA THR A 49 7.85 -7.52 -1.17
C THR A 49 8.24 -7.83 0.29
N LYS A 50 8.49 -6.78 1.08
CA LYS A 50 8.98 -6.89 2.47
C LYS A 50 8.12 -6.10 3.44
N LEU A 51 8.15 -6.51 4.70
CA LEU A 51 7.57 -5.78 5.82
C LEU A 51 8.69 -5.02 6.55
N LYS A 52 8.43 -3.78 6.96
CA LYS A 52 9.47 -2.93 7.59
C LYS A 52 9.53 -3.09 9.11
N GLU A 53 8.42 -3.41 9.75
CA GLU A 53 8.33 -3.58 11.20
C GLU A 53 8.94 -4.91 11.64
N LYS A 54 10.17 -4.88 12.19
CA LYS A 54 10.88 -6.08 12.66
C LYS A 54 10.16 -6.87 13.76
N ALA A 55 9.34 -6.19 14.56
CA ALA A 55 8.63 -6.79 15.69
C ALA A 55 7.27 -7.40 15.30
N PHE A 56 6.81 -7.14 14.08
CA PHE A 56 5.53 -7.67 13.61
C PHE A 56 5.74 -9.08 13.06
N ILE A 57 4.91 -10.02 13.53
CA ILE A 57 4.91 -11.40 13.06
C ILE A 57 3.97 -11.48 11.86
N PRO A 58 4.48 -11.70 10.64
CA PRO A 58 3.64 -11.74 9.45
C PRO A 58 2.66 -12.92 9.53
N PRO A 59 1.35 -12.71 9.30
CA PRO A 59 0.39 -13.79 9.21
C PRO A 59 0.69 -14.70 8.01
N GLU A 60 0.23 -15.95 8.09
CA GLU A 60 0.37 -16.91 7.00
C GLU A 60 -0.25 -16.37 5.70
N GLY A 61 0.45 -16.56 4.58
CA GLY A 61 0.01 -16.09 3.27
C GLY A 61 0.20 -14.59 3.03
N LEU A 62 0.76 -13.80 3.97
CA LEU A 62 1.04 -12.38 3.71
C LEU A 62 1.97 -12.20 2.51
N LEU A 63 2.97 -13.06 2.35
CA LEU A 63 3.92 -12.98 1.23
C LEU A 63 3.21 -13.12 -0.13
N ASP A 64 2.32 -14.11 -0.26
CA ASP A 64 1.54 -14.34 -1.50
C ASP A 64 0.65 -13.14 -1.82
N VAL A 65 0.07 -12.54 -0.79
CA VAL A 65 -0.77 -11.35 -0.91
C VAL A 65 0.07 -10.13 -1.31
N LEU A 66 1.25 -9.95 -0.72
CA LEU A 66 2.18 -8.88 -1.12
C LEU A 66 2.61 -9.05 -2.57
N GLN A 67 2.94 -10.27 -3.01
CA GLN A 67 3.28 -10.55 -4.40
C GLN A 67 2.17 -10.17 -5.38
N LYS A 68 0.89 -10.39 -5.02
CA LYS A 68 -0.25 -9.95 -5.85
C LYS A 68 -0.27 -8.44 -6.01
N ILE A 69 -0.04 -7.69 -4.92
CA ILE A 69 0.00 -6.21 -4.96
C ILE A 69 1.21 -5.72 -5.75
N THR A 70 2.39 -6.31 -5.53
CA THR A 70 3.60 -6.00 -6.30
C THR A 70 3.39 -6.25 -7.79
N SER A 71 2.74 -7.37 -8.14
CA SER A 71 2.41 -7.69 -9.54
C SER A 71 1.44 -6.67 -10.12
N LYS A 72 0.43 -6.26 -9.35
CA LYS A 72 -0.52 -5.24 -9.78
C LYS A 72 0.13 -3.87 -9.97
N LEU A 73 1.03 -3.48 -9.08
CA LEU A 73 1.80 -2.24 -9.19
C LEU A 73 2.64 -2.24 -10.48
N LYS A 74 3.36 -3.33 -10.76
CA LYS A 74 4.14 -3.50 -12.00
C LYS A 74 3.26 -3.37 -13.23
N GLU A 75 2.10 -4.03 -13.25
CA GLU A 75 1.11 -3.90 -14.34
C GLU A 75 0.65 -2.44 -14.55
N LEU A 76 0.41 -1.69 -13.47
CA LEU A 76 -0.01 -0.28 -13.54
C LEU A 76 1.11 0.64 -14.05
N LEU A 77 2.35 0.38 -13.64
CA LEU A 77 3.54 1.09 -14.15
C LEU A 77 3.74 0.83 -15.64
N ASP A 78 3.71 -0.43 -16.05
CA ASP A 78 3.89 -0.85 -17.45
C ASP A 78 2.83 -0.22 -18.37
N LYS A 79 1.56 -0.22 -17.95
CA LYS A 79 0.46 0.43 -18.69
C LYS A 79 0.67 1.92 -18.93
N GLN A 80 1.44 2.57 -18.05
CA GLN A 80 1.74 3.99 -18.14
C GLN A 80 3.13 4.26 -18.74
N HIS A 81 3.83 3.21 -19.18
CA HIS A 81 5.20 3.21 -19.71
C HIS A 81 6.25 3.71 -18.71
N PHE A 82 6.12 3.32 -17.44
CA PHE A 82 7.15 3.53 -16.42
C PHE A 82 7.96 2.25 -16.21
N LEU A 83 9.26 2.37 -16.04
CA LEU A 83 10.11 1.26 -15.63
C LEU A 83 10.20 1.22 -14.11
N THR A 84 10.28 0.01 -13.53
CA THR A 84 10.52 -0.13 -12.09
C THR A 84 11.85 0.46 -11.66
N ASP A 85 12.84 0.50 -12.56
CA ASP A 85 14.17 1.04 -12.30
C ASP A 85 14.17 2.58 -12.17
N ASP A 86 13.08 3.24 -12.60
CA ASP A 86 12.88 4.67 -12.37
C ASP A 86 12.42 4.97 -10.93
N LEU A 87 12.13 3.91 -10.16
CA LEU A 87 11.57 3.99 -8.81
C LEU A 87 12.60 3.54 -7.78
N ARG A 88 12.74 4.37 -6.76
CA ARG A 88 13.62 4.13 -5.63
C ARG A 88 12.92 3.34 -4.53
N VAL A 89 11.69 3.73 -4.20
CA VAL A 89 10.90 3.16 -3.12
C VAL A 89 9.44 3.13 -3.51
N VAL A 90 8.76 2.01 -3.22
CA VAL A 90 7.31 1.96 -3.19
C VAL A 90 6.82 1.37 -1.88
N GLU A 91 6.20 2.21 -1.06
CA GLU A 91 5.68 1.82 0.25
C GLU A 91 4.17 1.76 0.24
N ALA A 92 3.60 0.83 1.00
CA ALA A 92 2.21 0.85 1.42
C ALA A 92 2.14 0.92 2.95
N GLU A 93 1.55 1.98 3.47
CA GLU A 93 1.21 2.09 4.88
C GLU A 93 -0.24 1.64 5.08
N PHE A 94 -0.42 0.69 5.98
CA PHE A 94 -1.70 0.21 6.45
C PHE A 94 -1.96 0.81 7.83
N PHE A 95 -3.11 1.45 8.01
CA PHE A 95 -3.53 2.00 9.29
C PHE A 95 -4.75 1.25 9.79
N TRP A 96 -4.65 0.68 10.99
CA TRP A 96 -5.73 -0.01 11.66
C TRP A 96 -6.22 0.82 12.84
N ASN A 97 -7.54 1.02 12.93
CA ASN A 97 -8.16 1.72 14.05
C ASN A 97 -9.07 0.79 14.84
N LYS A 98 -8.70 0.55 16.11
CA LYS A 98 -9.46 -0.28 17.06
C LYS A 98 -10.90 0.19 17.31
N HIS A 99 -11.18 1.47 17.10
CA HIS A 99 -12.51 2.04 17.29
C HIS A 99 -13.47 1.70 16.15
N TYR A 100 -12.95 1.19 15.03
CA TYR A 100 -13.73 0.83 13.85
C TYR A 100 -13.39 -0.60 13.41
N PRO A 101 -14.01 -1.61 14.06
CA PRO A 101 -13.67 -3.03 13.86
C PRO A 101 -14.00 -3.53 12.45
N ASP A 102 -14.89 -2.82 11.75
CA ASP A 102 -15.32 -3.17 10.42
C ASP A 102 -14.68 -2.23 9.38
N TRP A 103 -13.65 -2.73 8.71
CA TRP A 103 -13.25 -2.28 7.37
C TRP A 103 -12.65 -0.88 7.24
N GLN A 104 -12.52 -0.14 8.34
CA GLN A 104 -11.99 1.22 8.30
C GLN A 104 -10.46 1.26 8.44
N CYS A 105 -9.79 0.66 7.47
CA CYS A 105 -8.34 0.82 7.34
C CYS A 105 -8.03 1.79 6.22
N ALA A 106 -7.07 2.67 6.46
CA ALA A 106 -6.52 3.52 5.42
C ALA A 106 -5.33 2.82 4.78
N TYR A 107 -5.19 2.98 3.47
CA TYR A 107 -3.99 2.61 2.75
C TYR A 107 -3.37 3.86 2.17
N LYS A 108 -2.08 4.04 2.36
CA LYS A 108 -1.30 5.07 1.69
C LYS A 108 -0.20 4.41 0.90
N VAL A 109 -0.18 4.62 -0.41
CA VAL A 109 0.93 4.19 -1.26
C VAL A 109 1.79 5.40 -1.58
N ILE A 110 3.10 5.25 -1.38
CA ILE A 110 4.10 6.27 -1.65
C ILE A 110 5.04 5.71 -2.71
N ILE A 111 5.20 6.45 -3.80
CA ILE A 111 6.18 6.17 -4.86
C ILE A 111 7.23 7.27 -4.81
N GLU A 112 8.49 6.90 -4.59
CA GLU A 112 9.64 7.79 -4.72
C GLU A 112 10.43 7.41 -5.97
N THR A 113 10.74 8.38 -6.82
CA THR A 113 11.58 8.18 -8.01
C THR A 113 13.06 8.32 -7.69
N GLU A 114 13.93 7.87 -8.59
CA GLU A 114 15.40 8.09 -8.48
C GLU A 114 15.79 9.57 -8.39
N SER A 115 14.98 10.48 -8.95
CA SER A 115 15.15 11.94 -8.82
C SER A 115 14.79 12.48 -7.43
N GLY A 116 14.29 11.64 -6.52
CA GLY A 116 13.83 12.04 -5.18
C GLY A 116 12.43 12.68 -5.17
N GLU A 117 11.69 12.61 -6.28
CA GLU A 117 10.32 13.10 -6.34
C GLU A 117 9.38 12.09 -5.68
N ARG A 118 8.52 12.57 -4.78
CA ARG A 118 7.61 11.74 -3.99
C ARG A 118 6.16 11.96 -4.42
N PHE A 119 5.46 10.87 -4.70
CA PHE A 119 4.06 10.86 -5.11
C PHE A 119 3.28 9.95 -4.19
N GLU A 120 2.13 10.43 -3.71
CA GLU A 120 1.29 9.67 -2.80
C GLU A 120 -0.12 9.49 -3.35
N GLY A 121 -0.69 8.33 -3.07
CA GLY A 121 -2.09 8.01 -3.31
C GLY A 121 -2.64 7.31 -2.08
N SER A 122 -3.78 7.77 -1.59
CA SER A 122 -4.37 7.26 -0.37
C SER A 122 -5.81 6.84 -0.59
N GLU A 123 -6.19 5.75 0.06
CA GLU A 123 -7.56 5.30 0.17
C GLU A 123 -8.00 5.38 1.62
N ASN A 124 -8.86 6.35 1.90
CA ASN A 124 -9.42 6.55 3.23
C ASN A 124 -10.66 5.68 3.45
N PRO A 125 -10.96 5.27 4.68
CA PRO A 125 -12.21 4.61 4.99
C PRO A 125 -13.35 5.61 5.08
N GLY A 126 -13.84 6.11 3.94
CA GLY A 126 -15.03 6.96 3.87
C GLY A 126 -14.91 8.30 4.64
N PRO A 127 -16.00 9.09 4.69
CA PRO A 127 -16.01 10.38 5.39
C PRO A 127 -15.86 10.18 6.91
N GLY A 128 -14.84 10.79 7.52
CA GLY A 128 -14.61 10.79 8.98
C GLY A 128 -13.20 10.44 9.44
N TYR A 129 -12.32 9.98 8.54
CA TYR A 129 -10.93 9.66 8.87
C TYR A 129 -10.02 10.87 8.62
N VAL A 130 -9.28 11.31 9.64
CA VAL A 130 -8.24 12.36 9.55
C VAL A 130 -6.94 11.73 10.02
N PHE A 131 -5.88 11.80 9.19
CA PHE A 131 -4.54 11.31 9.50
C PHE A 131 -3.89 12.10 10.62
#